data_AF-A0A7W9BA27-F1
#
_entry.id   AF-A0A7W9BA27-F1
#
_cell.length_a   1.000
_cell.length_b   1.000
_cell.length_c   1.000
_cell.angle_alpha   90.00
_cell.angle_beta   90.00
_cell.angle_gamma   90.00
#
_symmetry.space_group_name_H-M   'P 1'
#
loop_
_entity.id
_entity.type
_entity.pdbx_description
1 polymer ?
#
loop_
_entity_poly.entity_id
_entity_poly.type
_entity_poly.pdbx_seq_one_letter_code
_entity_poly.pdbx_strand_id
1 'polypeptide(L)'
;MTLLSLPDGTSSLEFATDDIATVKQAISDLFGGAASEWFTTYSRVVFGGETFLFENEWDDPCLIASTEAGRRLLTLIERLLSRTAP
;
A
#
# COMPACT_ATOMS: atom_id res chain seq x y z
N MET A 1 6.72 3.47 8.56
CA MET A 1 6.36 3.12 7.18
C MET A 1 7.61 3.03 6.33
N THR A 2 7.74 1.99 5.51
CA THR A 2 8.94 1.71 4.72
C THR A 2 8.55 1.06 3.40
N LEU A 3 9.13 1.50 2.27
CA LEU A 3 9.01 0.80 1.00
C LEU A 3 10.15 -0.20 0.80
N LEU A 4 9.84 -1.50 0.79
CA LEU A 4 10.77 -2.59 0.54
C LEU A 4 10.71 -3.02 -0.93
N SER A 5 11.87 -3.15 -1.58
CA SER A 5 11.98 -3.82 -2.88
C SER A 5 12.31 -5.29 -2.67
N LEU A 6 11.50 -6.19 -3.21
CA LEU A 6 11.66 -7.63 -3.05
C LEU A 6 12.44 -8.24 -4.23
N PRO A 7 13.14 -9.38 -4.04
CA PRO A 7 14.01 -9.97 -5.06
C PRO A 7 13.32 -10.41 -6.35
N ASP A 8 12.01 -10.65 -6.30
CA ASP A 8 11.17 -11.07 -7.43
C ASP A 8 10.65 -9.90 -8.27
N GLY A 9 11.07 -8.66 -7.96
CA GLY A 9 10.64 -7.45 -8.64
C GLY A 9 9.36 -6.84 -8.08
N THR A 10 8.75 -7.46 -7.06
CA THR A 10 7.64 -6.86 -6.32
C THR A 10 8.12 -5.79 -5.34
N SER A 11 7.19 -5.00 -4.82
CA SER A 11 7.50 -4.01 -3.78
C SER A 11 6.42 -4.02 -2.72
N SER A 12 6.84 -3.98 -1.46
CA SER A 12 5.94 -3.97 -0.30
C SER A 12 6.06 -2.65 0.43
N LEU A 13 4.93 -1.97 0.62
CA LEU A 13 4.84 -0.83 1.51
C LEU A 13 4.38 -1.34 2.88
N GLU A 14 5.33 -1.40 3.83
CA GLU A 14 5.11 -1.85 5.21
C GLU A 14 4.75 -0.66 6.11
N PHE A 15 3.75 -0.81 6.97
CA PHE A 15 3.32 0.25 7.88
C PHE A 15 2.70 -0.29 9.16
N ALA A 16 2.59 0.55 10.20
CA ALA A 16 1.98 0.12 11.45
C ALA A 16 0.46 -0.01 11.30
N THR A 17 -0.18 -0.86 12.11
CA THR A 17 -1.64 -0.99 12.16
C THR A 17 -2.34 0.36 12.40
N ASP A 18 -1.75 1.23 13.22
CA ASP A 18 -2.25 2.59 13.49
C ASP A 18 -2.22 3.50 12.24
N ASP A 19 -1.39 3.18 11.25
CA ASP A 19 -1.25 3.93 10.00
C ASP A 19 -2.26 3.50 8.92
N ILE A 20 -3.06 2.45 9.11
CA ILE A 20 -4.02 1.96 8.10
C ILE A 20 -4.96 3.09 7.62
N ALA A 21 -5.49 3.88 8.56
CA ALA A 21 -6.38 4.99 8.22
C ALA A 21 -5.65 6.08 7.41
N THR A 22 -4.40 6.37 7.78
CA THR A 22 -3.53 7.33 7.10
C THR A 22 -3.17 6.88 5.68
N VAL A 23 -2.85 5.59 5.49
CA VAL A 23 -2.60 5.00 4.16
C VAL A 23 -3.85 5.05 3.30
N LYS A 24 -5.01 4.69 3.85
CA LYS A 24 -6.29 4.76 3.14
C LYS A 24 -6.62 6.20 2.70
N GLN A 25 -6.34 7.17 3.56
CA GLN A 25 -6.52 8.59 3.23
C GLN A 25 -5.54 9.01 2.12
N ALA A 26 -4.26 8.64 2.20
CA ALA A 26 -3.27 8.92 1.15
C ALA A 26 -3.69 8.35 -0.21
N ILE A 27 -4.23 7.12 -0.24
CA ILE A 27 -4.77 6.52 -1.47
C ILE A 27 -5.96 7.34 -1.99
N SER A 28 -6.84 7.80 -1.10
CA SER A 28 -7.95 8.66 -1.46
C SER A 28 -7.50 9.98 -2.07
N ASP A 29 -6.55 10.65 -1.43
CA ASP A 29 -6.05 11.97 -1.84
C ASP A 29 -5.28 11.91 -3.17
N LEU A 30 -4.50 10.85 -3.39
CA LEU A 30 -3.69 10.70 -4.59
C LEU A 30 -4.47 10.10 -5.78
N PHE A 31 -5.42 9.20 -5.52
CA PHE A 31 -5.98 8.33 -6.57
C PHE A 31 -7.51 8.27 -6.60
N GLY A 32 -8.20 9.05 -5.75
CA GLY A 32 -9.66 9.10 -5.73
C GLY A 32 -10.34 7.94 -4.98
N GLY A 33 -9.57 7.15 -4.23
CA GLY A 33 -10.04 6.07 -3.38
C GLY A 33 -9.58 4.69 -3.86
N ALA A 34 -10.00 3.67 -3.10
CA ALA A 34 -9.69 2.27 -3.40
C ALA A 34 -10.96 1.42 -3.36
N ALA A 35 -11.03 0.45 -4.27
CA ALA A 35 -11.92 -0.70 -4.13
C ALA A 35 -11.15 -1.82 -3.41
N SER A 36 -11.82 -2.56 -2.52
CA SER A 36 -11.22 -3.67 -1.78
C SER A 36 -12.11 -4.90 -1.82
N GLU A 37 -11.53 -6.05 -2.12
CA GLU A 37 -12.18 -7.36 -2.07
C GLU A 37 -11.43 -8.24 -1.08
N TRP A 38 -12.15 -8.79 -0.09
CA TRP A 38 -11.56 -9.64 0.95
C TRP A 38 -11.53 -11.11 0.51
N PHE A 39 -10.38 -11.75 0.71
CA PHE A 39 -10.14 -13.18 0.61
C PHE A 39 -9.72 -13.69 1.99
N THR A 40 -9.84 -15.00 2.22
CA THR A 40 -9.66 -15.62 3.55
C THR A 40 -8.45 -15.10 4.34
N THR A 41 -7.31 -14.87 3.69
CA THR A 41 -6.06 -14.43 4.34
C THR A 41 -5.54 -13.07 3.87
N TYR A 42 -6.13 -12.46 2.85
CA TYR A 42 -5.63 -11.21 2.26
C TYR A 42 -6.76 -10.41 1.63
N SER A 43 -6.54 -9.13 1.33
CA SER A 43 -7.47 -8.37 0.49
C SER A 43 -6.81 -7.99 -0.84
N ARG A 44 -7.57 -8.00 -1.93
CA ARG A 44 -7.16 -7.29 -3.15
C ARG A 44 -7.61 -5.86 -3.04
N VAL A 45 -6.71 -4.94 -3.28
CA VAL A 45 -6.98 -3.51 -3.25
C VAL A 45 -6.69 -2.94 -4.64
N VAL A 46 -7.61 -2.18 -5.20
CA VAL A 46 -7.51 -1.60 -6.54
C VAL A 46 -7.60 -0.09 -6.45
N PHE A 47 -6.57 0.61 -6.90
CA PHE A 47 -6.52 2.07 -7.02
C PHE A 47 -5.51 2.50 -8.08
N GLY A 48 -5.68 3.71 -8.64
CA GLY A 48 -4.73 4.26 -9.62
C GLY A 48 -4.54 3.41 -10.89
N GLY A 49 -5.49 2.52 -11.20
CA GLY A 49 -5.41 1.58 -12.32
C GLY A 49 -4.65 0.28 -12.04
N GLU A 50 -4.14 0.09 -10.82
CA GLU A 50 -3.33 -1.06 -10.43
C GLU A 50 -4.01 -1.93 -9.37
N THR A 51 -3.58 -3.18 -9.26
CA THR A 51 -4.04 -4.13 -8.24
C THR A 51 -2.91 -4.44 -7.26
N PHE A 52 -3.25 -4.43 -5.98
CA PHE A 52 -2.35 -4.66 -4.86
C PHE A 52 -2.87 -5.79 -3.99
N LEU A 53 -1.97 -6.51 -3.35
CA LEU A 53 -2.32 -7.37 -2.23
C LEU A 53 -2.17 -6.56 -0.95
N PHE A 54 -3.18 -6.63 -0.08
CA PHE A 54 -3.12 -6.12 1.27
C PHE A 54 -3.13 -7.32 2.22
N GLU A 55 -2.07 -7.45 3.00
CA GLU A 55 -1.99 -8.44 4.07
C GLU A 55 -1.91 -7.67 5.40
N ASN A 56 -2.55 -8.21 6.42
CA ASN A 56 -2.49 -7.67 7.78
C ASN A 56 -2.33 -8.84 8.74
N GLU A 57 -1.23 -9.56 8.54
CA GLU A 57 -0.84 -10.64 9.43
C GLU A 57 0.15 -10.09 10.46
N TRP A 58 0.02 -10.50 11.72
CA TRP A 58 0.99 -10.20 12.80
C TRP A 58 1.20 -8.71 13.14
N ASP A 59 0.16 -7.88 12.98
CA ASP A 59 0.18 -6.43 13.27
C ASP A 59 1.14 -5.60 12.40
N ASP A 60 1.65 -6.18 11.31
CA ASP A 60 2.53 -5.53 10.32
C ASP A 60 1.83 -5.48 8.94
N PRO A 61 0.85 -4.58 8.75
CA PRO A 61 0.13 -4.48 7.49
C PRO A 61 1.01 -4.01 6.35
N CYS A 62 0.77 -4.61 5.18
CA CYS A 62 1.55 -4.36 3.99
C CYS A 62 0.69 -4.21 2.74
N LEU A 63 1.14 -3.36 1.82
CA LEU A 63 0.60 -3.25 0.46
C LEU A 63 1.64 -3.69 -0.56
N ILE A 64 1.36 -4.78 -1.27
CA ILE A 64 2.29 -5.40 -2.20
C ILE A 64 1.88 -5.09 -3.64
N ALA A 65 2.81 -4.52 -4.40
CA ALA A 65 2.69 -4.30 -5.83
C ALA A 65 3.53 -5.31 -6.62
N SER A 66 2.93 -5.92 -7.64
CA SER A 66 3.60 -6.88 -8.54
C SER A 66 4.00 -6.29 -9.89
N THR A 67 3.70 -5.02 -10.13
CA THR A 67 4.00 -4.30 -11.37
C THR A 67 4.88 -3.09 -11.10
N GLU A 68 5.64 -2.66 -12.12
CA GLU A 68 6.43 -1.42 -12.02
C GLU A 68 5.54 -0.19 -11.80
N ALA A 69 4.37 -0.16 -12.45
CA ALA A 69 3.39 0.91 -12.27
C ALA A 69 2.87 0.94 -10.81
N GLY A 70 2.49 -0.21 -10.25
CA GLY A 70 2.08 -0.31 -8.85
C GLY A 70 3.18 0.12 -7.88
N ARG A 71 4.44 -0.26 -8.14
CA ARG A 71 5.60 0.21 -7.35
C ARG A 71 5.74 1.74 -7.36
N ARG A 72 5.54 2.37 -8.53
CA ARG A 72 5.56 3.84 -8.63
C ARG A 72 4.45 4.46 -7.78
N LEU A 73 3.26 3.85 -7.73
CA LEU A 73 2.17 4.33 -6.87
C LEU A 73 2.50 4.19 -5.37
N LEU A 74 3.08 3.06 -4.95
CA LEU A 74 3.56 2.89 -3.57
C LEU A 74 4.63 3.92 -3.19
N THR A 75 5.51 4.27 -4.12
CA THR A 75 6.53 5.32 -3.92
C THR A 75 5.88 6.70 -3.70
N LEU A 76 4.76 7.00 -4.37
CA LEU A 76 4.04 8.26 -4.16
C LEU A 76 3.38 8.31 -2.78
N ILE A 77 2.78 7.20 -2.33
CA ILE A 77 2.19 7.09 -0.99
C ILE A 77 3.28 7.26 0.08
N GLU A 78 4.38 6.51 -0.02
CA GLU A 78 5.51 6.58 0.92
C GLU A 78 6.06 8.01 1.02
N ARG A 79 6.28 8.69 -0.13
CA ARG A 79 6.77 10.07 -0.16
C ARG A 79 5.81 11.07 0.46
N LEU A 80 4.50 10.91 0.23
CA LEU A 80 3.49 11.78 0.83
C LEU A 80 3.52 11.65 2.36
N LEU A 81 3.54 10.43 2.85
CA LEU A 81 3.45 10.15 4.29
C LEU A 81 4.77 10.42 5.02
N SER A 82 5.91 10.22 4.38
CA SER A 82 7.23 10.60 4.92
C SER A 82 7.42 12.11 5.09
N ARG A 83 6.69 12.93 4.33
CA ARG A 83 6.68 14.40 4.46
C ARG A 83 5.77 14.91 5.57
N THR A 84 4.86 14.06 6.04
CA THR A 84 3.82 14.41 7.02
C THR A 84 4.17 13.90 8.42
N ALA A 85 5.27 13.14 8.55
CA ALA A 85 5.82 12.76 9.84
C ALA A 85 6.37 14.01 10.58
N PRO A 86 5.99 14.24 11.85
CA PRO A 86 6.44 15.39 12.65
C PRO A 86 7.94 15.37 12.96
#